data_AF-A0A7Y0XUQ1-F1
#
_entry.id   AF-A0A7Y0XUQ1-F1
#
_cell.length_a   1.000
_cell.length_b   1.000
_cell.length_c   1.000
_cell.angle_alpha   90.00
_cell.angle_beta   90.00
_cell.angle_gamma   90.00
#
_symmetry.space_group_name_H-M   'P 1'
#
loop_
_entity.id
_entity.type
_entity.pdbx_description
1 polymer ?
#
loop_
_entity_poly.entity_id
_entity_poly.type
_entity_poly.pdbx_seq_one_letter_code
_entity_poly.pdbx_strand_id
1 'polypeptide(L)'
;MNNKNRKTLDKIYSDPICGNLPWNHIEALPIAVGCNVVEGRGSSVTFEKDGRRAYFHRPHPQREALIYRVKVAREFLIKLEITP
;
A
#
# COMPACT_ATOMS: atom_id res chain seq x y z
N MET A 1 -12.77 2.95 -5.21
CA MET A 1 -12.31 1.59 -4.84
C MET A 1 -13.10 0.50 -5.59
N ASN A 2 -12.44 -0.48 -6.23
CA ASN A 2 -13.10 -1.61 -6.92
C ASN A 2 -13.04 -2.92 -6.09
N ASN A 3 -13.65 -4.01 -6.58
CA ASN A 3 -13.64 -5.32 -5.90
C ASN A 3 -12.23 -5.87 -5.63
N LYS A 4 -11.27 -5.61 -6.53
CA LYS A 4 -9.88 -6.06 -6.38
C LYS A 4 -9.20 -5.33 -5.23
N ASN A 5 -9.42 -4.02 -5.12
CA ASN A 5 -8.86 -3.19 -4.06
C ASN A 5 -9.46 -3.55 -2.70
N ARG A 6 -10.77 -3.84 -2.62
CA ARG A 6 -11.42 -4.36 -1.39
C ARG A 6 -10.75 -5.66 -0.90
N LYS A 7 -10.59 -6.64 -1.79
CA LYS A 7 -9.89 -7.90 -1.45
C LYS A 7 -8.43 -7.67 -1.01
N THR A 8 -7.75 -6.70 -1.61
CA THR A 8 -6.40 -6.32 -1.16
C THR A 8 -6.42 -5.69 0.22
N LEU A 9 -7.39 -4.81 0.49
CA LEU A 9 -7.59 -4.19 1.80
C LEU A 9 -7.83 -5.27 2.87
N ASP A 10 -8.72 -6.22 2.63
CA ASP A 10 -8.97 -7.37 3.52
C ASP A 10 -7.67 -8.14 3.84
N LYS A 11 -6.88 -8.46 2.81
CA LYS A 11 -5.60 -9.16 2.96
C LYS A 11 -4.54 -8.32 3.67
N ILE A 12 -4.54 -7.01 3.48
CA ILE A 12 -3.64 -6.12 4.20
C ILE A 12 -3.99 -6.08 5.67
N TYR A 13 -5.26 -6.27 6.05
CA TYR A 13 -5.73 -6.29 7.44
C TYR A 13 -5.75 -7.70 8.09
N SER A 14 -5.50 -8.76 7.32
CA SER A 14 -5.52 -10.15 7.84
C SER A 14 -4.51 -10.39 8.97
N ASP A 15 -4.84 -11.24 9.93
CA ASP A 15 -3.89 -11.69 10.95
C ASP A 15 -3.74 -13.23 10.89
N PRO A 16 -2.54 -13.77 10.57
CA PRO A 16 -1.29 -13.06 10.30
C PRO A 16 -1.30 -12.26 8.98
N ILE A 17 -0.39 -11.28 8.88
CA ILE A 17 -0.22 -10.46 7.68
C ILE A 17 0.09 -11.34 6.46
N CYS A 18 -0.67 -11.13 5.39
CA CYS A 18 -0.45 -11.78 4.11
C CYS A 18 0.84 -11.29 3.44
N GLY A 19 1.91 -12.08 3.51
CA GLY A 19 3.25 -11.72 3.00
C GLY A 19 3.46 -11.86 1.49
N ASN A 20 2.50 -12.39 0.74
CA ASN A 20 2.62 -12.68 -0.70
C ASN A 20 1.76 -11.73 -1.57
N LEU A 21 1.52 -10.50 -1.10
CA LEU A 21 0.74 -9.53 -1.86
C LEU A 21 1.57 -8.96 -3.03
N PRO A 22 1.04 -8.99 -4.27
CA PRO A 22 1.66 -8.33 -5.40
C PRO A 22 1.81 -6.83 -5.16
N TRP A 23 2.98 -6.27 -5.46
CA TRP A 23 3.25 -4.85 -5.21
C TRP A 23 2.23 -3.93 -5.89
N ASN A 24 1.87 -4.22 -7.14
CA ASN A 24 0.89 -3.43 -7.89
C ASN A 24 -0.49 -3.38 -7.22
N HIS A 25 -0.86 -4.37 -6.40
CA HIS A 25 -2.10 -4.34 -5.64
C HIS A 25 -1.98 -3.40 -4.44
N ILE A 26 -0.82 -3.40 -3.77
CA ILE A 26 -0.52 -2.49 -2.65
C ILE A 26 -0.46 -1.05 -3.15
N GLU A 27 0.20 -0.78 -4.28
CA GLU A 27 0.32 0.54 -4.89
C GLU A 27 -1.04 1.09 -5.38
N ALA A 28 -1.89 0.23 -5.96
CA ALA A 28 -3.20 0.65 -6.45
C ALA A 28 -4.19 1.03 -5.32
N LEU A 29 -3.98 0.54 -4.09
CA LEU A 29 -4.93 0.76 -3.00
C LEU A 29 -4.93 2.20 -2.46
N PRO A 30 -3.79 2.82 -2.08
CA PRO A 30 -3.70 4.25 -1.75
C PRO A 30 -4.29 5.16 -2.84
N ILE A 31 -4.00 4.86 -4.11
CA ILE A 31 -4.57 5.62 -5.24
C ILE A 31 -6.10 5.53 -5.23
N ALA A 32 -6.65 4.34 -5.00
CA ALA A 32 -8.08 4.12 -5.00
C ALA A 32 -8.84 4.70 -3.80
N VAL A 33 -8.13 5.09 -2.73
CA VAL A 33 -8.68 5.82 -1.57
C VAL A 33 -8.42 7.32 -1.63
N GLY A 34 -7.87 7.81 -2.76
CA GLY A 34 -7.68 9.22 -3.05
C GLY A 34 -6.35 9.81 -2.56
N CYS A 35 -5.32 8.98 -2.36
CA CYS A 35 -3.99 9.50 -2.08
C CYS A 35 -3.33 10.08 -3.34
N ASN A 36 -2.65 11.20 -3.16
CA ASN A 36 -1.70 11.74 -4.12
C ASN A 36 -0.48 10.82 -4.22
N VAL A 37 0.04 10.66 -5.44
CA VAL A 37 1.27 9.89 -5.69
C VAL A 37 2.38 10.87 -6.04
N VAL A 38 3.49 10.80 -5.30
CA VAL A 38 4.69 11.60 -5.55
C VAL A 38 5.84 10.65 -5.89
N GLU A 39 6.32 10.73 -7.13
CA GLU A 39 7.47 9.98 -7.60
C GLU A 39 8.76 10.50 -6.95
N GLY A 40 9.58 9.58 -6.43
CA GLY A 40 10.88 9.88 -5.85
C GLY A 40 12.02 9.58 -6.81
N ARG A 41 13.27 9.65 -6.31
CA ARG A 41 14.43 9.20 -7.08
C ARG A 41 14.43 7.68 -7.24
N GLY A 42 14.75 7.20 -8.44
CA GLY A 42 14.76 5.78 -8.77
C GLY A 42 13.39 5.15 -8.58
N SER A 43 13.34 3.98 -7.95
CA SER A 43 12.10 3.20 -7.72
C SER A 43 11.33 3.61 -6.46
N SER A 44 11.50 4.84 -5.99
CA SER A 44 10.92 5.31 -4.74
C SER A 44 9.59 6.01 -5.01
N VAL A 45 8.60 5.83 -4.13
CA VAL A 45 7.27 6.44 -4.25
C VAL A 45 6.74 6.85 -2.89
N THR A 46 6.08 8.01 -2.84
CA THR A 46 5.38 8.49 -1.65
C THR A 46 3.89 8.61 -1.93
N PHE A 47 3.06 8.11 -1.03
CA PHE A 47 1.63 8.36 -1.02
C PHE A 47 1.31 9.40 0.04
N GLU A 48 0.50 10.38 -0.31
CA GLU A 48 0.11 11.48 0.58
C GLU A 48 -1.41 11.67 0.55
N LYS A 49 -2.00 11.91 1.71
CA LYS A 49 -3.38 12.35 1.84
C LYS A 49 -3.56 13.09 3.17
N ASP A 50 -4.19 14.26 3.14
CA ASP A 50 -4.49 15.07 4.32
C ASP A 50 -3.26 15.31 5.22
N GLY A 51 -2.10 15.59 4.61
CA GLY A 51 -0.83 15.84 5.31
C GLY A 51 -0.14 14.58 5.84
N ARG A 52 -0.75 13.40 5.72
CA ARG A 52 -0.17 12.11 6.14
C ARG A 52 0.55 11.47 4.96
N ARG A 53 1.73 10.92 5.21
CA ARG A 53 2.59 10.35 4.17
C ARG A 53 3.04 8.94 4.49
N ALA A 54 3.17 8.11 3.45
CA ALA A 54 3.87 6.84 3.52
C ALA A 54 4.83 6.71 2.33
N TYR A 55 6.06 6.34 2.64
CA TYR A 55 7.15 6.23 1.68
C TYR A 55 7.49 4.75 1.44
N PHE A 56 7.72 4.40 0.18
CA PHE A 56 8.05 3.04 -0.23
C PHE A 56 9.16 3.03 -1.28
N HIS A 57 9.96 1.97 -1.26
CA HIS A 57 10.77 1.57 -2.39
C HIS A 57 10.07 0.40 -3.11
N ARG A 58 9.72 0.59 -4.38
CA ARG A 58 9.15 -0.46 -5.22
C ARG A 58 10.13 -1.63 -5.30
N PRO A 59 9.67 -2.89 -5.16
CA PRO A 59 10.56 -4.04 -5.25
C PRO A 59 11.04 -4.22 -6.70
N HIS A 60 12.35 -4.44 -6.85
CA HIS A 60 12.98 -4.80 -8.12
C HIS A 60 14.07 -5.85 -7.85
N PRO A 61 14.13 -6.97 -8.60
CA PRO A 61 13.23 -7.43 -9.68
C PRO A 61 12.00 -8.21 -9.19
N GLN A 62 11.86 -8.45 -7.88
CA GLN A 62 10.78 -9.27 -7.33
C GLN A 62 9.41 -8.56 -7.44
N ARG A 63 8.38 -9.31 -7.85
CA ARG A 63 7.00 -8.78 -8.00
C ARG A 63 6.23 -8.73 -6.68
N GLU A 64 6.63 -9.55 -5.71
CA GLU A 64 5.98 -9.64 -4.41
C GLU A 64 6.57 -8.63 -3.41
N ALA A 65 5.69 -8.03 -2.61
CA ALA A 65 6.10 -7.14 -1.56
C ALA A 65 6.51 -7.94 -0.33
N LEU A 66 7.75 -7.76 0.13
CA LEU A 66 8.19 -8.25 1.44
C LEU A 66 7.20 -7.81 2.54
N ILE A 67 6.97 -8.67 3.54
CA ILE A 67 6.01 -8.47 4.65
C ILE A 67 6.08 -7.06 5.26
N TYR A 68 7.27 -6.47 5.37
CA TYR A 68 7.42 -5.13 5.94
C TYR A 68 6.69 -4.05 5.12
N ARG A 69 6.60 -4.16 3.80
CA ARG A 69 5.87 -3.20 2.95
C ARG A 69 4.37 -3.30 3.19
N VAL A 70 3.87 -4.52 3.39
CA VAL A 70 2.46 -4.76 3.74
C VAL A 70 2.15 -4.14 5.11
N LYS A 71 3.07 -4.26 6.08
CA LYS A 71 2.96 -3.58 7.40
C LYS A 71 2.87 -2.07 7.25
N VAL A 72 3.79 -1.45 6.52
CA VAL A 72 3.79 0.01 6.29
C VAL A 72 2.50 0.45 5.58
N ALA A 73 2.01 -0.33 4.61
CA ALA A 73 0.73 -0.05 3.96
C ALA A 73 -0.46 -0.12 4.93
N ARG A 74 -0.52 -1.16 5.79
CA ARG A 74 -1.54 -1.26 6.85
C ARG A 74 -1.50 -0.05 7.79
N GLU A 75 -0.33 0.27 8.34
CA GLU A 75 -0.15 1.40 9.25
C GLU A 75 -0.58 2.72 8.63
N PHE A 76 -0.29 2.92 7.33
CA PHE A 76 -0.71 4.09 6.61
C PHE A 76 -2.23 4.16 6.44
N LEU A 77 -2.88 3.05 6.06
CA LEU A 77 -4.34 3.00 5.93
C LEU A 77 -5.05 3.24 7.25
N ILE A 78 -4.52 2.71 8.36
CA ILE A 78 -5.01 2.99 9.72
C ILE A 78 -4.91 4.50 10.03
N LYS A 79 -3.78 5.14 9.71
CA LYS A 79 -3.61 6.60 9.91
C LYS A 79 -4.60 7.42 9.09
N LEU A 80 -5.04 6.90 7.95
CA LEU A 80 -6.07 7.48 7.08
C LEU A 80 -7.50 7.08 7.48
N GLU A 81 -7.66 6.33 8.57
CA GLU A 81 -8.96 5.81 9.04
C GLU A 81 -9.69 4.97 7.99
N ILE A 82 -8.94 4.36 7.07
CA ILE A 82 -9.47 3.42 6.08
C ILE A 82 -9.50 2.04 6.71
N THR A 83 -10.67 1.42 6.73
CA THR A 83 -10.89 0.05 7.23
C THR A 83 -11.60 -0.78 6.16
N PRO A 84 -11.46 -2.12 6.19
CA PRO A 84 -12.14 -3.03 5.26
C PRO A 84 -13.64 -2.78 5.11
#